data_AF-A0A2L0RIQ8-F1
#
_entry.id   AF-A0A2L0RIQ8-F1
#
_cell.length_a   1.000
_cell.length_b   1.000
_cell.length_c   1.000
_cell.angle_alpha   90.00
_cell.angle_beta   90.00
_cell.angle_gamma   90.00
#
_symmetry.space_group_name_H-M   'P 1'
#
loop_
_entity.id
_entity.type
_entity.pdbx_description
1 polymer ?
#
loop_
_entity_poly.entity_id
_entity_poly.type
_entity_poly.pdbx_seq_one_letter_code
_entity_poly.pdbx_strand_id
1 'polypeptide(L)'
;MQLTSKEAKLKNSKPTPELSETGIEETDLSTSDEDASSWISWFCGLRGNEFLCEVDEDYIQDDFNLCGLQAQISYYDNALDMILDNDSFSGDIDGEENSEIEPAAELLYGLIHARYVVTTRGLNAMHEKYKKADFGRCPRVFCGGQPCLPVGISDIPHSGSVRIYCPKCDDVYFPRCKYQSDMDGAYIGTTFPHLYLMTYPSAKSAMTVQHYVPKVYGFKLHKGSK
;
A
#
# COMPACT_ATOMS: atom_id res chain seq x y z
N MET A 1 58.32 -8.23 -44.03
CA MET A 1 59.54 -8.15 -43.20
C MET A 1 59.70 -6.72 -42.68
N GLN A 2 60.27 -6.62 -41.49
CA GLN A 2 60.32 -5.54 -40.48
C GLN A 2 60.89 -4.17 -40.93
N LEU A 3 60.33 -3.07 -40.39
CA LEU A 3 60.87 -2.09 -39.38
C LEU A 3 62.01 -1.19 -39.94
N THR A 4 62.13 0.11 -39.65
CA THR A 4 62.14 0.79 -38.33
C THR A 4 61.88 2.32 -38.44
N SER A 5 61.48 2.89 -37.30
CA SER A 5 61.01 4.25 -36.98
C SER A 5 62.02 5.41 -37.03
N LYS A 6 61.49 6.65 -37.13
CA LYS A 6 62.03 7.90 -36.59
C LYS A 6 60.86 8.80 -36.12
N GLU A 7 60.99 9.42 -34.94
CA GLU A 7 60.05 10.42 -34.39
C GLU A 7 60.61 11.85 -34.49
N ALA A 8 59.73 12.84 -34.61
CA ALA A 8 60.03 14.27 -34.48
C ALA A 8 58.84 15.11 -33.94
N LYS A 9 59.11 15.85 -32.85
CA LYS A 9 58.73 17.22 -32.43
C LYS A 9 57.28 17.81 -32.48
N LEU A 10 56.90 18.32 -31.30
CA LEU A 10 56.38 19.67 -30.89
C LEU A 10 54.85 19.97 -30.65
N LYS A 11 54.55 20.27 -29.37
CA LYS A 11 53.72 21.34 -28.71
C LYS A 11 52.22 21.59 -29.07
N ASN A 12 51.35 21.60 -28.04
CA ASN A 12 50.19 22.52 -27.84
C ASN A 12 49.68 22.49 -26.36
N SER A 13 49.66 23.60 -25.59
CA SER A 13 48.50 24.41 -25.06
C SER A 13 47.25 23.62 -24.59
N LYS A 14 46.49 23.89 -23.50
CA LYS A 14 46.25 24.96 -22.49
C LYS A 14 45.48 24.31 -21.26
N PRO A 15 45.30 24.99 -20.10
CA PRO A 15 44.72 24.40 -18.87
C PRO A 15 43.21 24.63 -18.64
N THR A 16 42.68 23.90 -17.65
CA THR A 16 41.31 23.73 -17.09
C THR A 16 40.52 25.00 -16.73
N PRO A 17 39.17 24.98 -16.77
CA PRO A 17 38.33 26.07 -16.25
C PRO A 17 37.82 25.82 -14.82
N GLU A 18 37.72 26.93 -14.09
CA GLU A 18 37.25 27.12 -12.72
C GLU A 18 35.73 27.01 -12.54
N LEU A 19 35.34 26.77 -11.29
CA LEU A 19 34.00 26.77 -10.72
C LEU A 19 33.44 28.20 -10.61
N SER A 20 32.19 28.40 -11.00
CA SER A 20 31.44 29.65 -10.78
C SER A 20 30.28 29.40 -9.81
N GLU A 21 30.31 30.09 -8.66
CA GLU A 21 29.15 30.37 -7.82
C GLU A 21 28.17 31.30 -8.57
N THR A 22 26.87 31.03 -8.46
CA THR A 22 25.77 32.01 -8.20
C THR A 22 24.41 31.36 -8.47
N GLY A 23 23.45 31.62 -7.58
CA GLY A 23 22.03 31.29 -7.77
C GLY A 23 21.41 30.60 -6.56
N ILE A 24 21.27 31.31 -5.43
CA ILE A 24 20.27 30.96 -4.43
C ILE A 24 18.94 31.34 -5.07
N GLU A 25 18.24 30.36 -5.63
CA GLU A 25 16.84 30.53 -6.01
C GLU A 25 16.05 30.56 -4.70
N GLU A 26 15.57 31.75 -4.34
CA GLU A 26 14.50 31.88 -3.37
C GLU A 26 13.28 31.17 -3.96
N THR A 27 13.07 29.93 -3.52
CA THR A 27 11.81 29.23 -3.76
C THR A 27 10.74 30.02 -3.03
N ASP A 28 9.95 30.74 -3.83
CA ASP A 28 8.68 31.35 -3.43
C ASP A 28 7.98 30.37 -2.48
N LEU A 29 7.80 30.82 -1.23
CA LEU A 29 6.82 30.29 -0.31
C LEU A 29 5.46 30.61 -0.91
N SER A 30 5.07 29.88 -1.95
CA SER A 30 3.67 29.79 -2.35
C SER A 30 2.99 28.98 -1.28
N THR A 31 2.54 29.67 -0.23
CA THR A 31 1.37 29.28 0.54
C THR A 31 0.18 29.34 -0.42
N SER A 32 0.10 28.37 -1.33
CA SER A 32 -1.20 27.94 -1.80
C SER A 32 -1.87 27.38 -0.55
N ASP A 33 -3.01 27.95 -0.19
CA ASP A 33 -3.98 27.29 0.68
C ASP A 33 -4.24 25.90 0.06
N GLU A 34 -3.43 24.90 0.47
CA GLU A 34 -3.69 23.50 0.18
C GLU A 34 -4.95 23.20 1.00
N ASP A 35 -6.05 22.91 0.31
CA ASP A 35 -7.27 22.35 0.90
C ASP A 35 -6.85 21.42 2.04
N ALA A 36 -7.24 21.74 3.28
CA ALA A 36 -6.91 20.89 4.41
C ALA A 36 -7.39 19.47 4.08
N SER A 37 -6.44 18.59 3.79
CA SER A 37 -6.72 17.19 3.47
C SER A 37 -7.44 16.59 4.66
N SER A 38 -8.63 16.02 4.46
CA SER A 38 -9.37 15.40 5.56
C SER A 38 -8.54 14.34 6.25
N TRP A 39 -8.82 14.04 7.52
CA TRP A 39 -8.12 13.01 8.27
C TRP A 39 -8.06 11.69 7.49
N ILE A 40 -9.17 11.32 6.83
CA ILE A 40 -9.26 10.10 6.01
C ILE A 40 -8.27 10.13 4.85
N SER A 41 -8.19 11.23 4.10
CA SER A 41 -7.30 11.34 2.95
C SER A 41 -5.83 11.44 3.39
N TRP A 42 -5.56 12.19 4.46
CA TRP A 42 -4.25 12.20 5.12
C TRP A 42 -3.81 10.78 5.53
N PHE A 43 -4.66 10.04 6.27
CA PHE A 43 -4.34 8.72 6.79
C PHE A 43 -4.12 7.70 5.66
N CYS A 44 -4.97 7.71 4.63
CA CYS A 44 -4.80 6.83 3.46
C CYS A 44 -3.57 7.20 2.62
N GLY A 45 -3.13 8.47 2.67
CA GLY A 45 -1.93 8.97 2.01
C GLY A 45 -0.63 8.67 2.75
N LEU A 46 -0.69 8.24 4.01
CA LEU A 46 0.50 7.88 4.78
C LEU A 46 1.26 6.71 4.13
N ARG A 47 2.58 6.78 4.21
CA ARG A 47 3.47 5.73 3.71
C ARG A 47 3.19 4.42 4.45
N GLY A 48 2.86 3.36 3.71
CA GLY A 48 2.45 2.06 4.24
C GLY A 48 0.94 1.79 4.19
N ASN A 49 0.12 2.84 4.05
CA ASN A 49 -1.34 2.74 3.99
C ASN A 49 -1.89 2.66 2.56
N GLU A 50 -1.04 2.40 1.57
CA GLU A 50 -1.44 2.47 0.16
C GLU A 50 -2.48 1.40 -0.25
N PHE A 51 -2.72 0.40 0.62
CA PHE A 51 -3.76 -0.61 0.41
C PHE A 51 -5.15 -0.14 0.84
N LEU A 52 -5.26 0.92 1.63
CA LEU A 52 -6.54 1.48 2.02
C LEU A 52 -7.17 2.26 0.85
N CYS A 53 -8.50 2.25 0.80
CA CYS A 53 -9.27 3.24 0.08
C CYS A 53 -9.88 4.23 1.09
N GLU A 54 -10.17 5.43 0.63
CA GLU A 54 -10.91 6.42 1.42
C GLU A 54 -12.35 5.91 1.60
N VAL A 55 -12.80 5.80 2.85
CA VAL A 55 -14.18 5.43 3.19
C VAL A 55 -15.06 6.67 3.11
N ASP A 56 -16.23 6.55 2.49
CA ASP A 56 -17.17 7.67 2.40
C ASP A 56 -17.63 8.10 3.80
N GLU A 57 -17.62 9.41 4.09
CA GLU A 57 -18.07 9.94 5.39
C GLU A 57 -19.53 9.60 5.70
N ASP A 58 -20.41 9.55 4.67
CA ASP A 58 -21.83 9.17 4.85
C ASP A 58 -22.00 7.72 5.32
N TYR A 59 -21.05 6.84 4.99
CA TYR A 59 -21.01 5.47 5.51
C TYR A 59 -20.63 5.42 6.99
N ILE A 60 -19.68 6.27 7.39
CA ILE A 60 -19.18 6.38 8.77
C ILE A 60 -20.23 7.03 9.67
N GLN A 61 -20.93 8.05 9.19
CA GLN A 61 -21.97 8.77 9.94
C GLN A 61 -23.24 7.92 10.21
N ASP A 62 -23.42 6.80 9.51
CA ASP A 62 -24.51 5.87 9.78
C ASP A 62 -24.11 4.85 10.85
N ASP A 63 -24.55 5.09 12.08
CA ASP A 63 -24.30 4.28 13.28
C ASP A 63 -24.60 2.77 13.07
N PHE A 64 -25.52 2.42 12.17
CA PHE A 64 -25.81 1.02 11.89
C PHE A 64 -24.59 0.28 11.34
N ASN A 65 -23.78 0.95 10.50
CA ASN A 65 -22.57 0.39 9.92
C ASN A 65 -21.47 0.19 10.97
N LEU A 66 -21.49 0.98 12.05
CA LEU A 66 -20.50 0.97 13.12
C LEU A 66 -20.87 0.08 14.32
N CYS A 67 -22.05 -0.55 14.28
CA CYS A 67 -22.56 -1.37 15.36
C CYS A 67 -21.53 -2.40 15.89
N GLY A 68 -21.32 -2.39 17.21
CA GLY A 68 -20.40 -3.29 17.90
C GLY A 68 -18.91 -2.89 17.91
N LEU A 69 -18.52 -1.82 17.22
CA LEU A 69 -17.14 -1.30 17.27
C LEU A 69 -16.85 -0.54 18.57
N GLN A 70 -17.85 0.16 19.13
CA GLN A 70 -17.71 0.91 20.38
C GLN A 70 -17.18 0.07 21.55
N ALA A 71 -17.51 -1.24 21.60
CA ALA A 71 -17.03 -2.13 22.66
C ALA A 71 -15.57 -2.58 22.48
N GLN A 72 -14.97 -2.31 21.32
CA GLN A 72 -13.60 -2.73 20.96
C GLN A 72 -12.60 -1.57 20.98
N ILE A 73 -13.08 -0.33 20.94
CA ILE A 73 -12.27 0.87 20.79
C ILE A 73 -12.31 1.69 22.08
N SER A 74 -11.12 2.06 22.57
CA SER A 74 -11.00 3.02 23.69
C SER A 74 -11.21 4.43 23.16
N TYR A 75 -11.84 5.31 23.94
CA TYR A 75 -12.17 6.69 23.51
C TYR A 75 -12.92 6.76 22.17
N TYR A 76 -13.85 5.83 21.95
CA TYR A 76 -14.56 5.66 20.66
C TYR A 76 -15.13 6.97 20.10
N ASP A 77 -15.83 7.76 20.94
CA ASP A 77 -16.46 9.01 20.48
C ASP A 77 -15.40 10.03 20.03
N ASN A 78 -14.32 10.18 20.81
CA ASN A 78 -13.20 11.06 20.46
C ASN A 78 -12.45 10.60 19.20
N ALA A 79 -12.23 9.29 19.05
CA ALA A 79 -11.61 8.70 17.88
C ALA A 79 -12.47 8.92 16.62
N LEU A 80 -13.80 8.79 16.75
CA LEU A 80 -14.74 9.04 15.66
C LEU A 80 -14.77 10.52 15.27
N ASP A 81 -14.79 11.43 16.25
CA ASP A 81 -14.71 12.87 16.01
C ASP A 81 -13.42 13.26 15.30
N MET A 82 -12.28 12.65 15.66
CA MET A 82 -11.00 12.85 14.97
C MET A 82 -11.04 12.37 13.51
N ILE A 83 -11.62 11.18 13.24
CA ILE A 83 -11.72 10.64 11.87
C ILE A 83 -12.59 11.54 10.97
N LEU A 84 -13.63 12.16 11.53
CA LEU A 84 -14.58 12.99 10.80
C LEU A 84 -14.22 14.48 10.80
N ASP A 85 -13.03 14.86 11.30
CA ASP A 85 -12.58 16.25 11.45
C ASP A 85 -13.62 17.14 12.17
N ASN A 86 -14.34 16.60 13.16
CA ASN A 86 -15.33 17.36 13.93
C ASN A 86 -14.63 18.34 14.88
N ASP A 87 -14.94 19.64 14.73
CA ASP A 87 -14.40 20.76 15.53
C ASP A 87 -14.58 20.60 17.05
N SER A 88 -15.49 19.72 17.50
CA SER A 88 -15.73 19.37 18.90
C SER A 88 -14.46 18.89 19.63
N PHE A 89 -13.46 18.40 18.89
CA PHE A 89 -12.20 17.89 19.39
C PHE A 89 -11.15 18.97 19.74
N SER A 90 -11.37 20.22 19.30
CA SER A 90 -10.39 21.31 19.43
C SER A 90 -10.30 21.97 20.83
N GLY A 91 -11.07 21.48 21.81
CA GLY A 91 -11.13 22.05 23.17
C GLY A 91 -10.36 21.24 24.22
N ASP A 92 -9.21 21.76 24.65
CA ASP A 92 -8.55 21.52 25.95
C ASP A 92 -8.50 20.06 26.45
N ILE A 93 -8.03 19.11 25.62
CA ILE A 93 -7.64 17.77 26.09
C ILE A 93 -6.20 17.82 26.61
N ASP A 94 -5.97 17.36 27.84
CA ASP A 94 -4.63 17.25 28.42
C ASP A 94 -3.74 16.39 27.50
N GLY A 95 -2.50 16.83 27.23
CA GLY A 95 -1.65 16.24 26.18
C GLY A 95 -1.33 14.75 26.31
N GLU A 96 -1.58 14.13 27.47
CA GLU A 96 -1.47 12.67 27.68
C GLU A 96 -2.68 11.91 27.11
N GLU A 97 -3.91 12.41 27.27
CA GLU A 97 -5.12 11.77 26.71
C GLU A 97 -5.12 11.83 25.18
N ASN A 98 -4.60 12.92 24.59
CA ASN A 98 -4.45 13.04 23.13
C ASN A 98 -3.55 11.94 22.52
N SER A 99 -2.56 11.45 23.29
CA SER A 99 -1.65 10.39 22.84
C SER A 99 -2.33 9.01 22.71
N GLU A 100 -3.47 8.78 23.38
CA GLU A 100 -4.21 7.51 23.30
C GLU A 100 -5.32 7.55 22.24
N ILE A 101 -5.73 8.74 21.80
CA ILE A 101 -6.83 8.93 20.84
C ILE A 101 -6.37 8.65 19.40
N GLU A 102 -5.17 9.09 19.02
CA GLU A 102 -4.60 8.80 17.69
C GLU A 102 -4.57 7.29 17.37
N PRO A 103 -3.96 6.40 18.20
CA PRO A 103 -3.97 4.97 17.91
C PRO A 103 -5.37 4.34 17.95
N ALA A 104 -6.29 4.91 18.75
CA ALA A 104 -7.69 4.48 18.75
C ALA A 104 -8.41 4.85 17.45
N ALA A 105 -8.15 6.03 16.88
CA ALA A 105 -8.67 6.47 15.59
C ALA A 105 -8.13 5.61 14.44
N GLU A 106 -6.83 5.29 14.43
CA GLU A 106 -6.24 4.40 13.42
C GLU A 106 -6.89 3.01 13.46
N LEU A 107 -7.06 2.43 14.66
CA LEU A 107 -7.69 1.13 14.83
C LEU A 107 -9.17 1.16 14.43
N LEU A 108 -9.91 2.19 14.86
CA LEU A 108 -11.31 2.37 14.51
C LEU A 108 -11.50 2.48 13.00
N TYR A 109 -10.74 3.36 12.34
CA TYR A 109 -10.80 3.53 10.89
C TYR A 109 -10.45 2.23 10.15
N GLY A 110 -9.43 1.50 10.62
CA GLY A 110 -9.08 0.19 10.07
C GLY A 110 -10.23 -0.81 10.15
N LEU A 111 -10.93 -0.90 11.28
CA LEU A 111 -12.08 -1.80 11.44
C LEU A 111 -13.30 -1.36 10.62
N ILE A 112 -13.51 -0.05 10.46
CA ILE A 112 -14.52 0.51 9.57
C ILE A 112 -14.20 0.13 8.12
N HIS A 113 -12.95 0.32 7.70
CA HIS A 113 -12.48 0.02 6.36
C HIS A 113 -12.73 -1.46 6.01
N ALA A 114 -12.46 -2.39 6.92
CA ALA A 114 -12.73 -3.82 6.73
C ALA A 114 -14.21 -4.12 6.43
N ARG A 115 -15.14 -3.38 7.03
CA ARG A 115 -16.58 -3.46 6.75
C ARG A 115 -16.94 -2.78 5.43
N TYR A 116 -16.33 -1.63 5.15
CA TYR A 116 -16.61 -0.83 3.96
C TYR A 116 -16.20 -1.55 2.66
N VAL A 117 -15.02 -2.19 2.62
CA VAL A 117 -14.49 -2.82 1.39
C VAL A 117 -15.31 -4.01 0.87
N VAL A 118 -16.21 -4.55 1.68
CA VAL A 118 -17.15 -5.61 1.25
C VAL A 118 -18.51 -5.07 0.79
N THR A 119 -18.75 -3.75 0.89
CA THR A 119 -19.91 -3.08 0.31
C THR A 119 -19.73 -2.84 -1.19
N THR A 120 -20.80 -2.53 -1.92
CA THR A 120 -20.72 -2.18 -3.34
C THR A 120 -19.82 -0.97 -3.60
N ARG A 121 -19.87 0.08 -2.74
CA ARG A 121 -19.05 1.29 -2.90
C ARG A 121 -17.58 1.00 -2.64
N GLY A 122 -17.26 0.33 -1.53
CA GLY A 122 -15.89 -0.06 -1.20
C GLY A 122 -15.29 -1.05 -2.21
N LEU A 123 -16.06 -2.02 -2.71
CA LEU A 123 -15.60 -2.92 -3.78
C LEU A 123 -15.21 -2.15 -5.05
N ASN A 124 -15.98 -1.13 -5.44
CA ASN A 124 -15.65 -0.28 -6.60
C ASN A 124 -14.39 0.57 -6.33
N ALA A 125 -14.25 1.17 -5.15
CA ALA A 125 -13.05 1.94 -4.79
C ALA A 125 -11.79 1.06 -4.84
N MET A 126 -11.86 -0.14 -4.27
CA MET A 126 -10.77 -1.12 -4.33
C MET A 126 -10.54 -1.64 -5.76
N HIS A 127 -11.57 -1.72 -6.61
CA HIS A 127 -11.44 -2.09 -8.02
C HIS A 127 -10.59 -1.09 -8.81
N GLU A 128 -10.75 0.21 -8.56
CA GLU A 128 -9.92 1.23 -9.21
C GLU A 128 -8.43 1.08 -8.86
N LYS A 129 -8.13 0.81 -7.58
CA LYS A 129 -6.76 0.53 -7.12
C LYS A 129 -6.20 -0.77 -7.72
N TYR A 130 -7.02 -1.82 -7.81
CA TYR A 130 -6.63 -3.09 -8.43
C TYR A 130 -6.24 -2.92 -9.91
N LYS A 131 -6.98 -2.13 -10.69
CA LYS A 131 -6.68 -1.86 -12.10
C LYS A 131 -5.32 -1.19 -12.29
N LYS A 132 -4.93 -0.32 -11.35
CA LYS A 132 -3.62 0.35 -11.32
C LYS A 132 -2.49 -0.56 -10.77
N ALA A 133 -2.86 -1.71 -10.20
CA ALA A 133 -1.99 -2.64 -9.50
C ALA A 133 -1.32 -2.04 -8.25
N ASP A 134 -2.04 -1.14 -7.55
CA ASP A 134 -1.56 -0.45 -6.34
C ASP A 134 -1.28 -1.43 -5.20
N PHE A 135 -2.01 -2.56 -5.16
CA PHE A 135 -1.81 -3.65 -4.21
C PHE A 135 -0.59 -4.53 -4.51
N GLY A 136 0.13 -4.21 -5.58
CA GLY A 136 1.28 -4.97 -6.04
C GLY A 136 0.93 -6.18 -6.89
N ARG A 137 1.96 -6.98 -7.16
CA ARG A 137 1.92 -8.06 -8.15
C ARG A 137 2.49 -9.34 -7.57
N CYS A 138 1.97 -10.47 -8.06
CA CYS A 138 2.34 -11.79 -7.59
C CYS A 138 3.85 -12.02 -7.73
N PRO A 139 4.52 -12.53 -6.69
CA PRO A 139 5.96 -12.75 -6.74
C PRO A 139 6.37 -13.98 -7.55
N ARG A 140 5.44 -14.91 -7.81
CA ARG A 140 5.72 -16.09 -8.65
C ARG A 140 6.00 -15.67 -10.08
N VAL A 141 7.17 -16.06 -10.58
CA VAL A 141 7.63 -15.82 -11.97
C VAL A 141 6.56 -16.24 -12.99
N PHE A 142 5.97 -17.43 -12.82
CA PHE A 142 4.97 -17.97 -13.74
C PHE A 142 3.56 -17.37 -13.61
N CYS A 143 3.34 -16.50 -12.62
CA CYS A 143 2.13 -15.67 -12.61
C CYS A 143 2.25 -14.49 -13.58
N GLY A 144 3.46 -14.15 -14.04
CA GLY A 144 3.68 -13.10 -15.04
C GLY A 144 3.29 -11.71 -14.53
N GLY A 145 3.50 -11.42 -13.24
CA GLY A 145 3.17 -10.12 -12.66
C GLY A 145 1.67 -9.87 -12.50
N GLN A 146 0.85 -10.91 -12.33
CA GLN A 146 -0.58 -10.79 -12.01
C GLN A 146 -0.83 -9.79 -10.86
N PRO A 147 -1.67 -8.74 -11.05
CA PRO A 147 -2.12 -7.89 -9.96
C PRO A 147 -2.76 -8.71 -8.83
N CYS A 148 -2.44 -8.36 -7.59
CA CYS A 148 -2.94 -9.04 -6.39
C CYS A 148 -4.00 -8.19 -5.67
N LEU A 149 -4.64 -8.80 -4.67
CA LEU A 149 -5.59 -8.13 -3.78
C LEU A 149 -5.04 -8.20 -2.36
N PRO A 150 -5.23 -7.18 -1.52
CA PRO A 150 -4.88 -7.27 -0.12
C PRO A 150 -5.79 -8.28 0.60
N VAL A 151 -5.29 -8.89 1.67
CA VAL A 151 -6.04 -9.86 2.49
C VAL A 151 -5.51 -9.90 3.92
N GLY A 152 -6.42 -9.99 4.89
CA GLY A 152 -6.11 -10.35 6.26
C GLY A 152 -6.09 -11.86 6.46
N ILE A 153 -5.16 -12.38 7.26
CA ILE A 153 -5.17 -13.81 7.67
C ILE A 153 -6.10 -14.08 8.88
N SER A 154 -6.58 -13.02 9.51
CA SER A 154 -7.49 -13.01 10.65
C SER A 154 -8.31 -11.72 10.59
N ASP A 155 -9.54 -11.76 11.10
CA ASP A 155 -10.38 -10.58 11.29
C ASP A 155 -10.21 -9.97 12.70
N ILE A 156 -9.32 -10.56 13.52
CA ILE A 156 -9.00 -10.09 14.88
C ILE A 156 -7.78 -9.15 14.79
N PRO A 157 -7.86 -7.90 15.28
CA PRO A 157 -6.73 -6.98 15.33
C PRO A 157 -5.48 -7.58 15.99
N HIS A 158 -4.32 -7.11 15.55
CA HIS A 158 -2.98 -7.46 16.00
C HIS A 158 -2.60 -8.94 15.80
N SER A 159 -3.42 -9.71 15.09
CA SER A 159 -3.17 -11.13 14.81
C SER A 159 -2.18 -11.36 13.66
N GLY A 160 -1.90 -10.32 12.87
CA GLY A 160 -0.91 -10.37 11.82
C GLY A 160 -1.10 -9.26 10.78
N SER A 161 -0.03 -8.93 10.09
CA SER A 161 -0.08 -7.90 9.06
C SER A 161 -0.73 -8.36 7.76
N VAL A 162 -1.19 -7.37 6.99
CA VAL A 162 -1.80 -7.54 5.69
C VAL A 162 -0.91 -8.33 4.75
N ARG A 163 -1.54 -9.21 3.97
CA ARG A 163 -0.93 -10.01 2.92
C ARG A 163 -1.51 -9.65 1.57
N ILE A 164 -0.91 -10.20 0.52
CA ILE A 164 -1.46 -10.09 -0.83
C ILE A 164 -1.87 -11.48 -1.32
N TYR A 165 -3.10 -11.60 -1.79
CA TYR A 165 -3.64 -12.79 -2.41
C TYR A 165 -3.55 -12.68 -3.93
N CYS A 166 -3.00 -13.70 -4.58
CA CYS A 166 -2.90 -13.75 -6.04
C CYS A 166 -4.07 -14.54 -6.65
N PRO A 167 -4.94 -13.91 -7.46
CA PRO A 167 -6.10 -14.58 -8.04
C PRO A 167 -5.76 -15.58 -9.16
N LYS A 168 -4.50 -15.63 -9.60
CA LYS A 168 -4.04 -16.54 -10.64
C LYS A 168 -3.49 -17.85 -10.09
N CYS A 169 -2.69 -17.80 -9.03
CA CYS A 169 -2.14 -19.00 -8.41
C CYS A 169 -2.82 -19.44 -7.13
N ASP A 170 -3.84 -18.70 -6.69
CA ASP A 170 -4.68 -19.05 -5.53
C ASP A 170 -3.86 -19.25 -4.26
N ASP A 171 -3.01 -18.26 -3.97
CA ASP A 171 -2.05 -18.34 -2.87
C ASP A 171 -1.73 -16.94 -2.32
N VAL A 172 -1.23 -16.90 -1.08
CA VAL A 172 -1.03 -15.69 -0.27
C VAL A 172 0.46 -15.42 -0.06
N TYR A 173 0.86 -14.15 -0.18
CA TYR A 173 2.24 -13.71 -0.11
C TYR A 173 2.40 -12.50 0.80
N PHE A 174 3.62 -12.25 1.24
CA PHE A 174 3.99 -10.98 1.84
C PHE A 174 4.00 -9.87 0.78
N PRO A 175 3.55 -8.64 1.13
CA PRO A 175 3.80 -7.46 0.30
C PRO A 175 5.31 -7.30 0.06
N ARG A 176 5.71 -6.79 -1.10
CA ARG A 176 7.14 -6.56 -1.40
C ARG A 176 7.68 -5.31 -0.70
N CYS A 177 6.84 -4.30 -0.50
CA CYS A 177 7.20 -3.08 0.20
C CYS A 177 7.18 -3.35 1.71
N LYS A 178 8.30 -3.04 2.40
CA LYS A 178 8.39 -3.26 3.85
C LYS A 178 7.37 -2.44 4.63
N TYR A 179 7.14 -1.19 4.23
CA TYR A 179 6.21 -0.27 4.91
C TYR A 179 4.75 -0.77 4.85
N GLN A 180 4.37 -1.50 3.79
CA GLN A 180 3.05 -2.12 3.67
C GLN A 180 2.91 -3.37 4.54
N SER A 181 4.01 -3.91 5.06
CA SER A 181 3.99 -5.14 5.87
C SER A 181 3.72 -4.90 7.35
N ASP A 182 3.59 -3.64 7.77
CA ASP A 182 3.30 -3.25 9.14
C ASP A 182 1.80 -2.95 9.35
N MET A 183 1.05 -2.68 8.27
CA MET A 183 -0.40 -2.48 8.34
C MET A 183 -1.12 -3.76 8.79
N ASP A 184 -2.05 -3.63 9.73
CA ASP A 184 -2.83 -4.76 10.25
C ASP A 184 -3.70 -5.40 9.16
N GLY A 185 -3.68 -6.73 9.06
CA GLY A 185 -4.50 -7.46 8.10
C GLY A 185 -5.99 -7.40 8.41
N ALA A 186 -6.36 -7.18 9.68
CA ALA A 186 -7.75 -7.05 10.10
C ALA A 186 -8.44 -5.84 9.44
N TYR A 187 -7.68 -4.83 8.98
CA TYR A 187 -8.24 -3.64 8.32
C TYR A 187 -8.76 -3.92 6.91
N ILE A 188 -8.40 -5.07 6.35
CA ILE A 188 -8.91 -5.56 5.06
C ILE A 188 -9.88 -6.73 5.26
N GLY A 189 -9.56 -7.57 6.25
CA GLY A 189 -10.31 -8.78 6.57
C GLY A 189 -10.03 -9.96 5.64
N THR A 190 -10.56 -11.11 6.04
CA THR A 190 -10.40 -12.39 5.34
C THR A 190 -11.31 -12.51 4.11
N THR A 191 -12.42 -11.77 4.10
CA THR A 191 -13.51 -11.93 3.12
C THR A 191 -13.26 -11.17 1.82
N PHE A 192 -12.70 -9.97 1.91
CA PHE A 192 -12.59 -9.01 0.80
C PHE A 192 -12.13 -9.60 -0.53
N PRO A 193 -10.96 -10.27 -0.65
CA PRO A 193 -10.46 -10.71 -1.96
C PRO A 193 -11.37 -11.75 -2.61
N HIS A 194 -12.04 -12.59 -1.81
CA HIS A 194 -12.90 -13.64 -2.32
C HIS A 194 -14.22 -13.06 -2.82
N LEU A 195 -14.84 -12.16 -2.05
CA LEU A 195 -16.04 -11.45 -2.47
C LEU A 195 -15.77 -10.59 -3.71
N TYR A 196 -14.65 -9.87 -3.74
CA TYR A 196 -14.23 -9.09 -4.90
C TYR A 196 -14.19 -9.95 -6.17
N LEU A 197 -13.62 -11.16 -6.10
CA LEU A 197 -13.53 -12.04 -7.26
C LEU A 197 -14.86 -12.70 -7.66
N MET A 198 -15.84 -12.75 -6.76
CA MET A 198 -17.22 -13.13 -7.09
C MET A 198 -17.92 -11.99 -7.85
N THR A 199 -17.66 -10.73 -7.46
CA THR A 199 -18.22 -9.53 -8.08
C THR A 199 -17.56 -9.17 -9.42
N TYR A 200 -16.23 -9.36 -9.54
CA TYR A 200 -15.46 -9.10 -10.76
C TYR A 200 -14.76 -10.38 -11.27
N PRO A 201 -15.49 -11.33 -11.88
CA PRO A 201 -14.91 -12.60 -12.35
C PRO A 201 -13.79 -12.43 -13.38
N SER A 202 -13.79 -11.31 -14.13
CA SER A 202 -12.74 -10.98 -15.10
C SER A 202 -11.35 -10.76 -14.47
N ALA A 203 -11.29 -10.49 -13.16
CA ALA A 203 -10.03 -10.38 -12.43
C ALA A 203 -9.36 -11.75 -12.21
N LYS A 204 -10.11 -12.86 -12.25
CA LYS A 204 -9.54 -14.21 -12.22
C LYS A 204 -8.90 -14.53 -13.56
N SER A 205 -7.60 -14.86 -13.56
CA SER A 205 -6.93 -15.30 -14.78
C SER A 205 -7.43 -16.67 -15.19
N ALA A 206 -7.94 -16.82 -16.42
CA ALA A 206 -8.35 -18.11 -16.98
C ALA A 206 -7.15 -19.01 -17.38
N MET A 207 -5.92 -18.53 -17.26
CA MET A 207 -4.74 -19.24 -17.72
C MET A 207 -4.23 -20.23 -16.67
N THR A 208 -3.88 -21.44 -17.11
CA THR A 208 -3.22 -22.43 -16.26
C THR A 208 -1.88 -21.90 -15.76
N VAL A 209 -1.67 -21.99 -14.44
CA VAL A 209 -0.39 -21.57 -13.84
C VAL A 209 0.68 -22.58 -14.22
N GLN A 210 1.72 -22.09 -14.89
CA GLN A 210 2.90 -22.89 -15.15
C GLN A 210 3.72 -23.06 -13.86
N HIS A 211 4.37 -24.19 -13.70
CA HIS A 211 5.23 -24.48 -12.55
C HIS A 211 6.68 -24.63 -13.00
N TYR A 212 7.60 -24.22 -12.14
CA TYR A 212 9.02 -24.42 -12.37
C TYR A 212 9.33 -25.91 -12.50
N VAL A 213 10.01 -26.27 -13.59
CA VAL A 213 10.50 -27.64 -13.80
C VAL A 213 12.01 -27.63 -13.52
N PRO A 214 12.46 -28.12 -12.35
CA PRO A 214 13.88 -28.13 -12.02
C PRO A 214 14.64 -29.06 -12.98
N LYS A 215 15.79 -28.59 -13.45
CA LYS A 215 16.65 -29.32 -14.38
C LYS A 215 18.11 -29.26 -13.95
N VAL A 216 18.84 -30.35 -14.13
CA VAL A 216 20.30 -30.45 -13.94
C VAL A 216 20.90 -30.90 -15.26
N TYR A 217 21.83 -30.10 -15.83
CA TYR A 217 22.37 -30.31 -17.18
C TYR A 217 21.30 -30.52 -18.28
N GLY A 218 20.15 -29.86 -18.14
CA GLY A 218 19.03 -29.97 -19.09
C GLY A 218 18.07 -31.13 -18.82
N PHE A 219 18.41 -32.08 -17.96
CA PHE A 219 17.55 -33.21 -17.59
C PHE A 219 16.62 -32.84 -16.45
N LYS A 220 15.34 -33.20 -16.56
CA LYS A 220 14.35 -32.98 -15.50
C LYS A 220 14.68 -33.88 -14.31
N LEU A 221 14.58 -33.35 -13.09
CA LEU A 221 14.69 -34.16 -11.89
C LEU A 221 13.51 -35.14 -11.78
N HIS A 222 13.80 -36.37 -11.36
CA HIS A 222 12.78 -37.39 -11.14
C HIS A 222 11.94 -37.08 -9.90
N LYS A 223 10.65 -37.45 -9.92
CA LYS A 223 9.72 -37.12 -8.82
C LYS A 223 10.09 -37.74 -7.48
N GLY A 224 10.76 -38.89 -7.48
CA GLY A 224 11.21 -39.61 -6.28
C GLY A 224 12.52 -39.10 -5.68
N SER A 225 13.10 -38.03 -6.22
CA SER A 225 14.31 -37.38 -5.67
C SER A 225 13.98 -36.17 -4.78
N LYS A 226 12.70 -35.99 -4.43
CA LYS A 226 12.19 -34.95 -3.53
C LYS A 226 11.94 -35.52 -2.15
#